data_AF-F2JLA5-F1
#
_entry.id   AF-F2JLA5-F1
#
_cell.length_a   1.000
_cell.length_b   1.000
_cell.length_c   1.000
_cell.angle_alpha   90.00
_cell.angle_beta   90.00
_cell.angle_gamma   90.00
#
_symmetry.space_group_name_H-M   'P 1'
#
loop_
_entity.id
_entity.type
_entity.pdbx_description
1 polymer ?
#
loop_
_entity_poly.entity_id
_entity_poly.type
_entity_poly.pdbx_seq_one_letter_code
_entity_poly.pdbx_strand_id
1 'polypeptide(L)'
;MKVTFEYEETQYLSIKSIAVIGDFNAFDASKGEMKKEGDKWVLECIAEPGQHFYKYLINDGIKLNDPLANLYLPDDHGELWSVLMISEEDVRLYNNAEYTVHIEQYNISSNIHEGQVPNNKKDFNLFIDKKVVTRFEFTSVTGLHSVTAIWFNALGEVFEISENHLYTPEGDEDKPLVIWFWINLEDSKRTYHHGLWTMKLFIDGQFVLEDKFNIGRISTYSSAGLLQSRA
;
A
#
# COMPACT_ATOMS: atom_id res chain seq x y z
N MET A 1 24.71 -14.89 9.76
CA MET A 1 23.63 -15.10 10.77
C MET A 1 22.44 -15.87 10.17
N LYS A 2 21.80 -16.78 10.93
CA LYS A 2 20.49 -17.36 10.52
C LYS A 2 19.38 -16.33 10.74
N VAL A 3 18.61 -16.05 9.69
CA VAL A 3 17.50 -15.09 9.70
C VAL A 3 16.22 -15.81 9.32
N THR A 4 15.12 -15.43 9.98
CA THR A 4 13.78 -15.90 9.65
C THR A 4 12.96 -14.69 9.22
N PHE A 5 12.46 -14.72 7.99
CA PHE A 5 11.46 -13.78 7.50
C PHE A 5 10.09 -14.39 7.70
N GLU A 6 9.15 -13.61 8.23
CA GLU A 6 7.79 -14.05 8.52
C GLU A 6 6.79 -13.01 7.98
N TYR A 7 5.74 -13.49 7.34
CA TYR A 7 4.60 -12.67 6.95
C TYR A 7 3.30 -13.32 7.46
N GLU A 8 2.53 -12.59 8.27
CA GLU A 8 1.24 -13.06 8.79
C GLU A 8 0.13 -12.84 7.75
N GLU A 9 -0.56 -13.91 7.37
CA GLU A 9 -1.67 -13.85 6.44
C GLU A 9 -2.87 -13.16 7.10
N THR A 10 -3.44 -12.17 6.40
CA THR A 10 -4.60 -11.43 6.88
C THR A 10 -5.76 -11.60 5.93
N GLN A 11 -6.98 -11.33 6.40
CA GLN A 11 -8.17 -11.30 5.55
C GLN A 11 -8.15 -10.18 4.49
N TYR A 12 -7.23 -9.21 4.61
CA TYR A 12 -7.20 -8.02 3.76
C TYR A 12 -6.52 -8.25 2.43
N LEU A 13 -5.68 -9.27 2.29
CA LEU A 13 -5.03 -9.60 1.04
C LEU A 13 -5.04 -11.12 0.85
N SER A 14 -5.61 -11.60 -0.26
CA SER A 14 -5.55 -13.03 -0.59
C SER A 14 -4.16 -13.37 -1.12
N ILE A 15 -3.49 -14.31 -0.46
CA ILE A 15 -2.12 -14.73 -0.81
C ILE A 15 -2.13 -16.14 -1.37
N LYS A 16 -1.67 -16.28 -2.61
CA LYS A 16 -1.45 -17.56 -3.32
C LYS A 16 0.02 -17.95 -3.29
N SER A 17 0.90 -16.96 -3.44
CA SER A 17 2.35 -17.09 -3.35
C SER A 17 2.93 -15.84 -2.69
N ILE A 18 4.04 -16.01 -1.99
CA ILE A 18 4.84 -14.91 -1.47
C ILE A 18 6.31 -15.32 -1.48
N ALA A 19 7.16 -14.38 -1.86
CA ALA A 19 8.60 -14.52 -1.83
C ALA A 19 9.22 -13.31 -1.13
N VAL A 20 10.35 -13.53 -0.44
CA VAL A 20 11.21 -12.43 0.01
C VAL A 20 12.18 -12.10 -1.12
N ILE A 21 12.18 -10.86 -1.58
CA ILE A 21 13.16 -10.38 -2.56
C ILE A 21 14.09 -9.39 -1.89
N GLY A 22 15.39 -9.55 -2.09
CA GLY A 22 16.39 -8.67 -1.51
C GLY A 22 17.78 -8.84 -2.10
N ASP A 23 18.73 -8.04 -1.67
CA ASP A 23 20.11 -8.08 -2.16
C ASP A 23 20.77 -9.45 -1.92
N PHE A 24 20.49 -10.10 -0.80
CA PHE A 24 21.01 -11.43 -0.45
C PHE A 24 20.57 -12.55 -1.42
N ASN A 25 19.51 -12.35 -2.20
CA ASN A 25 19.10 -13.27 -3.26
C ASN A 25 19.07 -12.63 -4.65
N ALA A 26 19.75 -11.49 -4.82
CA ALA A 26 19.75 -10.70 -6.05
C ALA A 26 18.35 -10.35 -6.57
N PHE A 27 17.40 -10.12 -5.66
CA PHE A 27 15.99 -9.81 -5.91
C PHE A 27 15.26 -10.88 -6.74
N ASP A 28 15.73 -12.12 -6.71
CA ASP A 28 15.17 -13.25 -7.44
C ASP A 28 14.08 -13.95 -6.60
N ALA A 29 12.83 -13.71 -6.95
CA ALA A 29 11.67 -14.28 -6.25
C ALA A 29 11.70 -15.82 -6.19
N SER A 30 12.25 -16.50 -7.21
CA SER A 30 12.35 -17.96 -7.22
C SER A 30 13.31 -18.52 -6.17
N LYS A 31 14.24 -17.68 -5.69
CA LYS A 31 15.18 -18.00 -4.61
C LYS A 31 14.69 -17.55 -3.24
N GLY A 32 13.55 -16.86 -3.19
CA GLY A 32 12.97 -16.28 -1.99
C GLY A 32 11.61 -16.85 -1.61
N GLU A 33 11.14 -17.91 -2.28
CA GLU A 33 9.82 -18.50 -2.05
C GLU A 33 9.63 -18.90 -0.58
N MET A 34 8.59 -18.35 0.05
CA MET A 34 8.26 -18.64 1.44
C MET A 34 7.32 -19.84 1.51
N LYS A 35 7.41 -20.60 2.61
CA LYS A 35 6.53 -21.73 2.89
C LYS A 35 5.40 -21.30 3.80
N LYS A 36 4.19 -21.75 3.49
CA LYS A 36 3.04 -21.53 4.35
C LYS A 36 3.07 -22.48 5.55
N GLU A 37 3.07 -21.91 6.75
CA GLU A 37 3.06 -22.61 8.03
C GLU A 37 1.92 -22.04 8.89
N GLY A 38 0.76 -22.71 8.86
CA GLY A 38 -0.45 -22.21 9.53
C GLY A 38 -0.98 -20.94 8.85
N ASP A 39 -1.06 -19.86 9.61
CA ASP A 39 -1.44 -18.50 9.21
C ASP A 39 -0.24 -17.63 8.84
N LYS A 40 0.97 -18.18 8.79
CA LYS A 40 2.19 -17.46 8.43
C LYS A 40 2.84 -17.99 7.17
N TRP A 41 3.60 -17.14 6.52
CA TRP A 41 4.56 -17.49 5.49
C TRP A 41 5.96 -17.27 6.03
N VAL A 42 6.83 -18.27 5.88
CA VAL A 42 8.15 -18.30 6.52
C VAL A 42 9.24 -18.63 5.52
N LEU A 43 10.36 -17.91 5.59
CA LEU A 43 11.60 -18.27 4.93
C LEU A 43 12.75 -18.15 5.92
N GLU A 44 13.52 -19.24 6.06
CA GLU A 44 14.79 -19.23 6.78
C GLU A 44 15.94 -19.13 5.77
N CYS A 45 16.86 -18.20 5.99
CA CYS A 45 18.07 -18.08 5.18
C CYS A 45 19.28 -17.67 6.02
N ILE A 46 20.46 -17.69 5.40
CA ILE A 46 21.67 -17.10 5.96
C ILE A 46 21.85 -15.73 5.32
N ALA A 47 22.06 -14.72 6.16
CA ALA A 47 22.47 -13.40 5.72
C ALA A 47 23.85 -13.10 6.31
N GLU A 48 24.72 -12.51 5.50
CA GLU A 48 26.06 -12.11 5.89
C GLU A 48 26.02 -10.84 6.76
N PRO A 49 27.13 -10.45 7.42
CA PRO A 49 27.23 -9.12 8.01
C PRO A 49 27.00 -8.02 6.97
N GLY A 50 26.29 -6.96 7.36
CA GLY A 50 26.02 -5.81 6.51
C GLY A 50 24.57 -5.32 6.56
N GLN A 51 24.27 -4.48 5.58
CA GLN A 51 22.96 -3.89 5.35
C GLN A 51 22.26 -4.61 4.20
N HIS A 52 21.09 -5.19 4.47
CA HIS A 52 20.31 -5.92 3.50
C HIS A 52 18.96 -5.25 3.25
N PHE A 53 18.65 -5.00 1.99
CA PHE A 53 17.39 -4.39 1.56
C PHE A 53 16.44 -5.50 1.09
N TYR A 54 15.19 -5.46 1.54
CA TYR A 54 14.21 -6.47 1.16
C TYR A 54 12.77 -5.96 1.15
N LYS A 55 11.92 -6.66 0.41
CA LYS A 55 10.45 -6.54 0.40
C LYS A 55 9.84 -7.93 0.24
N TYR A 56 8.56 -8.05 0.58
CA TYR A 56 7.74 -9.18 0.21
C TYR A 56 7.14 -8.97 -1.18
N LEU A 57 7.31 -9.94 -2.08
CA LEU A 57 6.62 -10.02 -3.36
C LEU A 57 5.46 -11.01 -3.24
N ILE A 58 4.24 -10.49 -3.23
CA ILE A 58 2.99 -11.24 -3.06
C ILE A 58 2.32 -11.42 -4.42
N ASN A 59 1.90 -12.65 -4.73
CA ASN A 59 1.21 -13.02 -5.97
C ASN A 59 1.91 -12.49 -7.24
N ASP A 60 3.24 -12.48 -7.25
CA ASP A 60 4.09 -12.06 -8.37
C ASP A 60 3.90 -10.61 -8.85
N GLY A 61 3.22 -9.75 -8.07
CA GLY A 61 2.90 -8.40 -8.52
C GLY A 61 2.79 -7.34 -7.42
N ILE A 62 2.52 -7.72 -6.17
CA ILE A 62 2.40 -6.79 -5.06
C ILE A 62 3.71 -6.79 -4.28
N LYS A 63 4.45 -5.68 -4.34
CA LYS A 63 5.61 -5.45 -3.46
C LYS A 63 5.14 -4.70 -2.21
N LEU A 64 5.39 -5.24 -1.02
CA LEU A 64 5.16 -4.56 0.25
C LEU A 64 6.40 -4.67 1.14
N ASN A 65 6.64 -3.63 1.92
CA ASN A 65 7.61 -3.67 3.01
C ASN A 65 7.19 -4.71 4.07
N ASP A 66 8.16 -5.18 4.84
CA ASP A 66 7.89 -5.94 6.06
C ASP A 66 7.46 -4.98 7.17
N PRO A 67 6.22 -5.06 7.68
CA PRO A 67 5.72 -4.17 8.72
C PRO A 67 6.41 -4.35 10.08
N LEU A 68 7.14 -5.46 10.27
CA LEU A 68 7.95 -5.73 11.45
C LEU A 68 9.42 -5.37 11.23
N ALA A 69 9.77 -4.78 10.09
CA ALA A 69 11.10 -4.25 9.89
C ALA A 69 11.38 -3.11 10.87
N ASN A 70 12.60 -3.08 11.36
CA ASN A 70 13.03 -2.08 12.33
C ASN A 70 13.39 -0.73 11.68
N LEU A 71 13.68 -0.75 10.38
CA LEU A 71 14.11 0.42 9.63
C LEU A 71 13.67 0.29 8.17
N TYR A 72 13.31 1.44 7.59
CA TYR A 72 13.04 1.59 6.16
C TYR A 72 13.99 2.65 5.59
N LEU A 73 14.63 2.35 4.47
CA LEU A 73 15.54 3.28 3.79
C LEU A 73 15.29 3.28 2.28
N PRO A 74 15.48 4.43 1.60
CA PRO A 74 15.42 4.48 0.16
C PRO A 74 16.64 3.79 -0.44
N ASP A 75 16.45 3.11 -1.56
CA ASP A 75 17.56 2.69 -2.43
C ASP A 75 18.09 3.88 -3.29
N ASP A 76 19.06 3.60 -4.15
CA ASP A 76 19.65 4.60 -5.06
C ASP A 76 18.67 5.16 -6.10
N HIS A 77 17.52 4.52 -6.28
CA HIS A 77 16.43 4.96 -7.16
C HIS A 77 15.31 5.67 -6.41
N GLY A 78 15.41 5.74 -5.08
CA GLY A 78 14.39 6.31 -4.22
C GLY A 78 13.16 5.41 -4.05
N GLU A 79 13.25 4.09 -4.20
CA GLU A 79 12.22 3.15 -3.71
C GLU A 79 12.49 2.85 -2.23
N LEU A 80 11.47 2.85 -1.36
CA LEU A 80 11.67 2.59 0.06
C LEU A 80 11.64 1.09 0.37
N TRP A 81 12.71 0.56 0.96
CA TRP A 81 12.85 -0.87 1.26
C TRP A 81 12.92 -1.12 2.77
N SER A 82 12.49 -2.31 3.20
CA SER A 82 12.76 -2.77 4.56
C SER A 82 14.24 -3.10 4.68
N VAL A 83 14.84 -2.77 5.83
CA VAL A 83 16.26 -2.94 6.06
C VAL A 83 16.53 -3.89 7.22
N LEU A 84 17.38 -4.87 6.95
CA LEU A 84 17.94 -5.78 7.93
C LEU A 84 19.43 -5.44 8.11
N MET A 85 19.83 -5.14 9.34
CA MET A 85 21.22 -4.82 9.69
C MET A 85 21.82 -5.96 10.52
N ILE A 86 22.96 -6.49 10.10
CA ILE A 86 23.69 -7.55 10.80
C ILE A 86 25.12 -7.06 11.06
N SER A 87 25.57 -7.13 12.32
CA SER A 87 26.94 -6.74 12.69
C SER A 87 27.96 -7.80 12.25
N GLU A 88 29.24 -7.41 12.26
CA GLU A 88 30.37 -8.33 12.02
C GLU A 88 30.43 -9.49 13.02
N GLU A 89 29.79 -9.37 14.19
CA GLU A 89 29.66 -10.46 15.17
C GLU A 89 28.41 -11.33 14.97
N ASP A 90 27.78 -11.28 13.80
CA ASP A 90 26.57 -12.04 13.46
C ASP A 90 25.34 -11.70 14.34
N VAL A 91 25.26 -10.45 14.81
CA VAL A 91 24.14 -9.96 15.64
C VAL A 91 23.24 -9.05 14.82
N ARG A 92 21.92 -9.35 14.79
CA ARG A 92 20.93 -8.43 14.21
C ARG A 92 20.86 -7.15 15.05
N LEU A 93 21.10 -6.02 14.40
CA LEU A 93 21.03 -4.70 15.03
C LEU A 93 19.59 -4.19 15.02
N TYR A 94 19.24 -3.47 16.08
CA TYR A 94 17.93 -2.87 16.27
C TYR A 94 18.09 -1.40 16.67
N ASN A 95 17.36 -0.54 15.99
CA ASN A 95 17.10 0.84 16.34
C ASN A 95 15.95 0.88 17.35
N ASN A 96 16.17 1.50 18.51
CA ASN A 96 15.16 1.61 19.56
C ASN A 96 14.23 2.81 19.39
N ALA A 97 14.31 3.53 18.26
CA ALA A 97 13.38 4.61 17.95
C ALA A 97 11.98 4.04 17.67
N GLU A 98 10.98 4.60 18.33
CA GLU A 98 9.58 4.33 18.03
C GLU A 98 9.08 5.34 17.00
N TYR A 99 8.71 4.85 15.82
CA TYR A 99 8.17 5.66 14.74
C TYR A 99 6.64 5.63 14.77
N THR A 100 6.02 6.77 14.51
CA THR A 100 4.58 6.98 14.63
C THR A 100 4.04 7.60 13.36
N VAL A 101 2.80 7.26 13.05
CA VAL A 101 2.04 7.84 11.94
C VAL A 101 0.56 7.79 12.30
N HIS A 102 -0.14 8.91 12.15
CA HIS A 102 -1.58 8.98 12.34
C HIS A 102 -2.25 9.45 11.05
N ILE A 103 -3.34 8.78 10.65
CA ILE A 103 -4.21 9.27 9.58
C ILE A 103 -5.27 10.16 10.22
N GLU A 104 -5.12 11.47 10.05
CA GLU A 104 -6.06 12.47 10.55
C GLU A 104 -7.34 12.48 9.70
N GLN A 105 -7.18 12.46 8.37
CA GLN A 105 -8.30 12.57 7.46
C GLN A 105 -8.10 11.76 6.18
N TYR A 106 -9.19 11.19 5.69
CA TYR A 106 -9.25 10.50 4.41
C TYR A 106 -10.45 10.99 3.59
N ASN A 107 -10.21 11.27 2.32
CA ASN A 107 -11.25 11.60 1.36
C ASN A 107 -11.06 10.93 0.00
N ILE A 108 -12.16 10.73 -0.71
CA ILE A 108 -12.19 10.24 -2.09
C ILE A 108 -13.01 11.18 -2.99
N SER A 109 -12.47 11.56 -4.15
CA SER A 109 -13.08 12.52 -5.08
C SER A 109 -12.62 12.29 -6.52
N SER A 110 -13.13 13.07 -7.48
CA SER A 110 -12.69 12.99 -8.88
C SER A 110 -11.65 14.04 -9.29
N ASN A 111 -11.19 14.86 -8.33
CA ASN A 111 -10.21 15.92 -8.58
C ASN A 111 -9.14 15.95 -7.48
N ILE A 112 -8.01 16.59 -7.76
CA ILE A 112 -7.02 16.85 -6.72
C ILE A 112 -7.45 18.12 -6.00
N HIS A 113 -7.48 18.06 -4.68
CA HIS A 113 -7.84 19.17 -3.80
C HIS A 113 -6.71 19.37 -2.78
N GLU A 114 -6.12 20.56 -2.79
CA GLU A 114 -5.14 20.98 -1.77
C GLU A 114 -5.81 21.18 -0.40
N GLY A 115 -6.94 21.88 -0.40
CA GLY A 115 -7.74 22.14 0.80
C GLY A 115 -8.81 21.07 1.09
N GLN A 116 -9.86 21.49 1.78
CA GLN A 116 -10.96 20.59 2.15
C GLN A 116 -11.66 20.00 0.92
N VAL A 117 -11.90 18.69 0.99
CA VAL A 117 -12.72 17.99 -0.01
C VAL A 117 -14.19 18.19 0.36
N PRO A 118 -15.01 18.77 -0.55
CA PRO A 118 -16.39 19.15 -0.22
C PRO A 118 -17.30 17.94 0.04
N ASN A 119 -17.03 16.79 -0.58
CA ASN A 119 -17.77 15.56 -0.38
C ASN A 119 -16.94 14.32 -0.73
N ASN A 120 -17.20 13.22 -0.02
CA ASN A 120 -16.67 11.91 -0.39
C ASN A 120 -17.51 11.30 -1.51
N LYS A 121 -16.97 11.31 -2.73
CA LYS A 121 -17.62 10.74 -3.91
C LYS A 121 -17.42 9.23 -3.95
N LYS A 122 -18.51 8.48 -4.02
CA LYS A 122 -18.49 7.01 -4.07
C LYS A 122 -18.89 6.43 -5.41
N ASP A 123 -19.44 7.24 -6.31
CA ASP A 123 -19.86 6.80 -7.64
C ASP A 123 -19.17 7.64 -8.70
N PHE A 124 -18.35 6.98 -9.52
CA PHE A 124 -17.56 7.57 -10.59
C PHE A 124 -18.12 7.16 -11.94
N ASN A 125 -18.23 8.13 -12.84
CA ASN A 125 -18.76 7.92 -14.18
C ASN A 125 -17.64 8.12 -15.21
N LEU A 126 -17.36 7.07 -15.97
CA LEU A 126 -16.28 7.01 -16.96
C LEU A 126 -16.36 8.07 -18.08
N PHE A 127 -17.50 8.72 -18.29
CA PHE A 127 -17.66 9.75 -19.31
C PHE A 127 -17.40 11.17 -18.79
N ILE A 128 -17.49 11.40 -17.48
CA ILE A 128 -17.41 12.74 -16.88
C ILE A 128 -16.28 12.87 -15.87
N ASP A 129 -15.96 11.80 -15.15
CA ASP A 129 -14.90 11.78 -14.15
C ASP A 129 -13.60 11.35 -14.81
N LYS A 130 -12.57 12.17 -14.64
CA LYS A 130 -11.26 11.95 -15.26
C LYS A 130 -10.33 11.05 -14.46
N LYS A 131 -10.58 10.97 -13.15
CA LYS A 131 -9.75 10.22 -12.21
C LYS A 131 -10.57 9.85 -10.98
N VAL A 132 -10.10 8.84 -10.26
CA VAL A 132 -10.46 8.61 -8.86
C VAL A 132 -9.26 9.04 -8.05
N VAL A 133 -9.45 9.94 -7.09
CA VAL A 133 -8.38 10.51 -6.26
C VAL A 133 -8.70 10.26 -4.81
N THR A 134 -7.74 9.73 -4.07
CA THR A 134 -7.78 9.62 -2.61
C THR A 134 -6.80 10.62 -2.01
N ARG A 135 -7.27 11.45 -1.09
CA ARG A 135 -6.47 12.40 -0.31
C ARG A 135 -6.36 11.88 1.12
N PHE A 136 -5.13 11.71 1.59
CA PHE A 136 -4.83 11.36 2.97
C PHE A 136 -4.12 12.52 3.63
N GLU A 137 -4.53 12.83 4.85
CA GLU A 137 -3.88 13.79 5.72
C GLU A 137 -3.30 13.04 6.91
N PHE A 138 -2.00 13.22 7.14
CA PHE A 138 -1.24 12.55 8.17
C PHE A 138 -0.73 13.54 9.20
N THR A 139 -0.77 13.13 10.46
CA THR A 139 -0.23 13.85 11.62
C THR A 139 0.68 12.93 12.43
N SER A 140 1.49 13.52 13.31
CA SER A 140 2.40 12.78 14.21
C SER A 140 3.31 11.81 13.47
N VAL A 141 3.81 12.21 12.29
CA VAL A 141 4.70 11.41 11.45
C VAL A 141 6.13 11.55 11.98
N THR A 142 6.70 10.46 12.49
CA THR A 142 8.09 10.41 12.96
C THR A 142 8.82 9.29 12.25
N GLY A 143 10.02 9.57 11.74
CA GLY A 143 10.74 8.62 10.88
C GLY A 143 10.29 8.67 9.43
N LEU A 144 10.61 7.60 8.71
CA LEU A 144 10.35 7.45 7.28
C LEU A 144 9.46 6.24 7.06
N HIS A 145 8.33 6.45 6.39
CA HIS A 145 7.32 5.44 6.13
C HIS A 145 7.05 5.27 4.64
N SER A 146 6.73 4.04 4.23
CA SER A 146 6.15 3.75 2.91
C SER A 146 4.64 3.79 3.03
N VAL A 147 3.97 4.53 2.14
CA VAL A 147 2.51 4.53 2.03
C VAL A 147 2.13 3.96 0.68
N THR A 148 1.56 2.77 0.67
CA THR A 148 1.18 2.05 -0.56
C THR A 148 -0.33 1.98 -0.70
N ALA A 149 -0.86 2.47 -1.83
CA ALA A 149 -2.24 2.27 -2.23
C ALA A 149 -2.34 1.18 -3.31
N ILE A 150 -3.17 0.17 -3.05
CA ILE A 150 -3.49 -0.90 -4.00
C ILE A 150 -4.94 -0.75 -4.43
N TRP A 151 -5.16 -0.64 -5.73
CA TRP A 151 -6.47 -0.49 -6.36
C TRP A 151 -6.88 -1.83 -6.96
N PHE A 152 -8.04 -2.33 -6.57
CA PHE A 152 -8.63 -3.55 -7.10
C PHE A 152 -9.83 -3.20 -7.99
N ASN A 153 -9.89 -3.80 -9.17
CA ASN A 153 -11.00 -3.63 -10.09
C ASN A 153 -12.27 -4.36 -9.59
N ALA A 154 -13.37 -4.22 -10.32
CA ALA A 154 -14.64 -4.85 -9.96
C ALA A 154 -14.63 -6.40 -9.97
N LEU A 155 -13.57 -7.03 -10.51
CA LEU A 155 -13.36 -8.48 -10.50
C LEU A 155 -12.48 -8.93 -9.32
N GLY A 156 -11.98 -7.99 -8.51
CA GLY A 156 -11.07 -8.27 -7.39
C GLY A 156 -9.60 -8.43 -7.81
N GLU A 157 -9.25 -8.09 -9.05
CA GLU A 157 -7.89 -8.14 -9.56
C GLU A 157 -7.16 -6.83 -9.25
N VAL A 158 -5.86 -6.90 -8.99
CA VAL A 158 -5.02 -5.70 -8.85
C VAL A 158 -5.05 -4.93 -10.17
N PHE A 159 -5.55 -3.70 -10.10
CA PHE A 159 -5.58 -2.76 -11.20
C PHE A 159 -4.32 -1.89 -11.22
N GLU A 160 -3.97 -1.31 -10.08
CA GLU A 160 -2.82 -0.41 -9.93
C GLU A 160 -2.25 -0.47 -8.53
N ILE A 161 -0.95 -0.25 -8.42
CA ILE A 161 -0.23 -0.09 -7.15
C ILE A 161 0.57 1.21 -7.26
N SER A 162 0.50 2.02 -6.22
CA SER A 162 1.22 3.28 -6.12
C SER A 162 1.80 3.42 -4.72
N GLU A 163 3.08 3.77 -4.62
CA GLU A 163 3.82 3.95 -3.36
C GLU A 163 4.30 5.40 -3.27
N ASN A 164 4.18 6.01 -2.09
CA ASN A 164 4.71 7.32 -1.76
C ASN A 164 5.50 7.25 -0.45
N HIS A 165 6.50 8.12 -0.31
CA HIS A 165 7.25 8.26 0.94
C HIS A 165 6.55 9.28 1.84
N LEU A 166 6.51 8.97 3.13
CA LEU A 166 5.96 9.86 4.15
C LEU A 166 7.01 10.10 5.23
N TYR A 167 7.42 11.35 5.36
CA TYR A 167 8.31 11.84 6.42
C TYR A 167 8.01 13.31 6.69
N THR A 168 8.32 13.76 7.90
CA THR A 168 8.17 15.17 8.30
C THR A 168 9.45 15.94 7.97
N PRO A 169 9.40 16.96 7.08
CA PRO A 169 10.53 17.86 6.87
C PRO A 169 10.85 18.65 8.14
N GLU A 170 12.13 18.98 8.33
CA GLU A 170 12.57 19.80 9.48
C GLU A 170 11.85 21.17 9.47
N GLY A 171 11.22 21.51 10.59
CA GLY A 171 10.47 22.76 10.76
C GLY A 171 8.98 22.70 10.37
N ASP A 172 8.49 21.53 9.92
CA ASP A 172 7.08 21.29 9.57
C ASP A 172 6.38 20.34 10.56
N GLU A 173 6.91 20.16 11.77
CA GLU A 173 6.44 19.16 12.75
C GLU A 173 4.98 19.37 13.19
N ASP A 174 4.49 20.61 13.17
CA ASP A 174 3.12 20.96 13.57
C ASP A 174 2.14 20.99 12.37
N LYS A 175 2.61 20.70 11.15
CA LYS A 175 1.78 20.78 9.93
C LYS A 175 1.31 19.38 9.50
N PRO A 176 0.05 19.24 9.09
CA PRO A 176 -0.40 17.99 8.49
C PRO A 176 0.29 17.76 7.14
N LEU A 177 0.68 16.52 6.89
CA LEU A 177 1.24 16.07 5.61
C LEU A 177 0.12 15.51 4.73
N VAL A 178 0.08 15.92 3.46
CA VAL A 178 -0.97 15.48 2.54
C VAL A 178 -0.38 14.64 1.42
N ILE A 179 -0.93 13.45 1.22
CA ILE A 179 -0.58 12.55 0.11
C ILE A 179 -1.83 12.26 -0.71
N TRP A 180 -1.68 12.29 -2.03
CA TRP A 180 -2.70 11.84 -2.96
C TRP A 180 -2.26 10.58 -3.67
N PHE A 181 -3.22 9.67 -3.86
CA PHE A 181 -3.13 8.59 -4.82
C PHE A 181 -4.27 8.73 -5.81
N TRP A 182 -4.06 8.31 -7.05
CA TRP A 182 -5.11 8.36 -8.04
C TRP A 182 -4.95 7.31 -9.12
N ILE A 183 -6.07 6.90 -9.68
CA ILE A 183 -6.10 6.22 -10.99
C ILE A 183 -6.66 7.19 -12.02
N ASN A 184 -6.00 7.26 -13.18
CA ASN A 184 -6.52 8.00 -14.33
C ASN A 184 -7.62 7.17 -15.01
N LEU A 185 -8.79 7.77 -15.28
CA LEU A 185 -9.90 7.12 -15.97
C LEU A 185 -9.94 7.46 -17.48
N GLU A 186 -9.11 8.39 -17.94
CA GLU A 186 -9.03 8.81 -19.34
C GLU A 186 -7.99 7.99 -20.14
N ASP A 187 -7.24 7.07 -19.51
CA ASP A 187 -6.26 6.24 -20.23
C ASP A 187 -6.96 5.17 -21.09
N SER A 188 -7.05 5.46 -22.39
CA SER A 188 -7.64 4.60 -23.43
C SER A 188 -6.96 3.24 -23.62
N LYS A 189 -5.73 3.05 -23.09
CA LYS A 189 -5.03 1.76 -23.18
C LYS A 189 -5.49 0.76 -22.11
N ARG A 190 -6.26 1.22 -21.11
CA ARG A 190 -6.70 0.41 -19.98
C ARG A 190 -8.18 0.11 -20.08
N THR A 191 -8.57 -1.00 -19.47
CA THR A 191 -9.97 -1.42 -19.38
C THR A 191 -10.49 -1.17 -17.97
N TYR A 192 -11.58 -0.41 -17.86
CA TYR A 192 -12.23 -0.09 -16.60
C TYR A 192 -13.51 -0.92 -16.47
N HIS A 193 -13.46 -1.97 -15.66
CA HIS A 193 -14.62 -2.79 -15.35
C HIS A 193 -15.66 -1.96 -14.59
N HIS A 194 -16.92 -2.02 -15.00
CA HIS A 194 -17.99 -1.41 -14.21
C HIS A 194 -18.28 -2.25 -12.96
N GLY A 195 -18.67 -1.58 -11.87
CA GLY A 195 -19.05 -2.24 -10.63
C GLY A 195 -18.30 -1.67 -9.43
N LEU A 196 -18.19 -2.48 -8.37
CA LEU A 196 -17.63 -2.10 -7.09
C LEU A 196 -16.11 -2.33 -7.07
N TRP A 197 -15.37 -1.24 -7.01
CA TRP A 197 -13.91 -1.22 -6.87
C TRP A 197 -13.53 -1.10 -5.40
N THR A 198 -12.30 -1.50 -5.08
CA THR A 198 -11.76 -1.42 -3.73
C THR A 198 -10.38 -0.77 -3.78
N MET A 199 -10.12 0.20 -2.89
CA MET A 199 -8.79 0.73 -2.62
C MET A 199 -8.37 0.26 -1.22
N LYS A 200 -7.15 -0.25 -1.09
CA LYS A 200 -6.56 -0.61 0.20
C LYS A 200 -5.28 0.19 0.40
N LEU A 201 -5.14 0.77 1.59
CA LEU A 201 -3.95 1.50 1.99
C LEU A 201 -3.14 0.66 2.97
N PHE A 202 -1.83 0.61 2.72
CA PHE A 202 -0.84 0.00 3.58
C PHE A 202 0.17 1.07 4.01
N ILE A 203 0.58 1.04 5.27
CA ILE A 203 1.72 1.83 5.76
C ILE A 203 2.78 0.83 6.21
N ASP A 204 3.98 0.94 5.67
CA ASP A 204 5.10 0.02 5.91
C ASP A 204 4.77 -1.45 5.64
N GLY A 205 3.81 -1.70 4.75
CA GLY A 205 3.30 -3.04 4.45
C GLY A 205 2.21 -3.55 5.41
N GLN A 206 1.91 -2.83 6.49
CA GLN A 206 0.77 -3.12 7.36
C GLN A 206 -0.51 -2.55 6.75
N PHE A 207 -1.58 -3.35 6.71
CA PHE A 207 -2.89 -2.86 6.28
C PHE A 207 -3.44 -1.81 7.25
N VAL A 208 -3.94 -0.69 6.73
CA VAL A 208 -4.46 0.42 7.55
C VAL A 208 -5.92 0.76 7.22
N LEU A 209 -6.26 0.83 5.93
CA LEU A 209 -7.59 1.29 5.50
C LEU A 209 -8.07 0.57 4.25
N GLU A 210 -9.36 0.29 4.18
CA GLU A 210 -10.05 -0.16 2.97
C GLU A 210 -11.21 0.80 2.67
N ASP A 211 -11.36 1.18 1.40
CA ASP A 211 -12.55 1.89 0.92
C ASP A 211 -13.07 1.28 -0.38
N LYS A 212 -14.37 1.41 -0.60
CA LYS A 212 -15.06 0.91 -1.79
C LYS A 212 -15.81 2.02 -2.50
N PHE A 213 -15.79 1.97 -3.82
CA PHE A 213 -16.45 2.95 -4.69
C PHE A 213 -16.91 2.27 -5.98
N ASN A 214 -17.93 2.81 -6.63
CA ASN A 214 -18.41 2.30 -7.90
C ASN A 214 -17.78 3.06 -9.06
N ILE A 215 -17.41 2.33 -10.12
CA ILE A 215 -17.16 2.90 -11.45
C ILE A 215 -18.27 2.41 -12.39
N GLY A 216 -18.86 3.31 -13.17
CA GLY A 216 -19.89 2.95 -14.13
C GLY A 216 -20.14 4.02 -15.19
N ARG A 217 -21.26 3.88 -15.91
CA ARG A 217 -21.70 4.81 -16.98
C ARG A 217 -22.90 5.67 -16.58
N ILE A 218 -23.59 5.32 -15.50
CA ILE A 218 -24.82 5.96 -15.06
C ILE A 218 -24.60 6.40 -13.62
N SER A 219 -24.81 7.69 -13.35
CA SER A 219 -24.99 8.18 -11.99
C SER A 219 -26.31 7.62 -11.48
N THR A 220 -26.28 6.56 -10.68
CA THR A 220 -27.41 6.28 -9.78
C THR A 220 -27.41 7.37 -8.72
N TYR A 221 -27.95 8.54 -9.07
CA TYR A 221 -28.53 9.42 -8.07
C TYR A 221 -29.68 8.64 -7.43
N SER A 222 -29.40 7.90 -6.36
CA SER A 222 -30.47 7.52 -5.44
C SER A 222 -30.79 8.75 -4.59
N SER A 223 -31.47 9.73 -5.17
CA SER A 223 -32.41 10.49 -4.35
C SER A 223 -33.46 9.48 -3.88
N ALA A 224 -33.68 9.44 -2.56
CA ALA A 224 -34.70 8.61 -1.95
C ALA A 224 -36.02 8.70 -2.75
N GLY A 225 -36.41 7.58 -3.36
CA GLY A 225 -37.55 7.53 -4.25
C GLY A 225 -37.75 6.09 -4.71
N LEU A 226 -38.44 5.31 -3.87
CA LEU A 226 -38.99 4.00 -4.20
C LEU A 226 -39.57 3.97 -5.62
N LEU A 227 -39.01 3.12 -6.47
CA LEU A 227 -39.76 2.50 -7.55
C LEU A 227 -39.71 0.99 -7.34
N GLN A 228 -40.73 0.49 -6.64
CA GLN A 228 -41.17 -0.89 -6.79
C GLN A 228 -41.56 -1.08 -8.25
N SER A 229 -40.85 -1.93 -8.98
CA SER A 229 -41.45 -2.57 -10.16
C SER A 229 -42.45 -3.61 -9.68
N ARG A 230 -43.73 -3.29 -9.81
CA ARG A 230 -44.81 -4.27 -9.90
C ARG A 230 -45.15 -4.48 -11.38
N ALA A 231 -45.43 -5.74 -11.69
CA ALA A 231 -45.86 -6.35 -12.95
C ALA A 231 -44.74 -6.64 -13.97
#